data_AF-A0AAW8AKN8-F1
#
_entry.id   AF-A0AAW8AKN8-F1
#
_cell.length_a   1.000
_cell.length_b   1.000
_cell.length_c   1.000
_cell.angle_alpha   90.00
_cell.angle_beta   90.00
_cell.angle_gamma   90.00
#
_symmetry.space_group_name_H-M   'P 1'
#
loop_
_entity.id
_entity.type
_entity.pdbx_description
1 polymer ?
#
loop_
_entity_poly.entity_id
_entity_poly.type
_entity_poly.pdbx_seq_one_letter_code
_entity_poly.pdbx_strand_id
1 'polypeptide(L)' 'IPWPHVHAEDIVLGNPPAIPQVTMIHLPRVEATLAPLALLSKTVYLPWIKLEQPDVRLIRLAEDNNNWTFQLAGDQRTSG' A
#
# COMPACT_ATOMS: atom_id res chain seq x y z
N ILE A 1 -10.93 18.44 -19.48
CA ILE A 1 -9.62 18.77 -18.86
C ILE A 1 -8.77 17.51 -18.91
N PRO A 2 -7.50 17.57 -19.36
CA PRO A 2 -6.62 16.40 -19.33
C PRO A 2 -6.43 15.92 -17.89
N TRP A 3 -6.51 14.62 -17.68
CA TRP A 3 -6.22 14.02 -16.37
C TRP A 3 -4.72 13.77 -16.27
N PRO A 4 -4.06 14.17 -15.17
CA PRO A 4 -2.65 13.82 -14.98
C PRO A 4 -2.51 12.31 -14.81
N HIS A 5 -1.65 11.72 -15.64
CA HIS A 5 -1.24 10.32 -15.55
C HIS A 5 0.18 10.25 -14.99
N VAL A 6 0.40 9.31 -14.08
CA VAL A 6 1.69 9.08 -13.44
C VAL A 6 2.05 7.62 -13.64
N HIS A 7 3.30 7.36 -14.03
CA HIS A 7 3.89 6.03 -14.03
C HIS A 7 5.12 6.05 -13.15
N ALA A 8 5.34 4.95 -12.43
CA ALA A 8 6.54 4.73 -11.66
C ALA A 8 7.00 3.30 -11.86
N GLU A 9 8.32 3.11 -11.86
CA GLU A 9 8.95 1.82 -12.01
C GLU A 9 9.74 1.50 -10.73
N ASP A 10 9.88 0.21 -10.45
CA ASP A 10 10.70 -0.32 -9.35
C ASP A 10 10.36 0.31 -7.97
N ILE A 11 9.09 0.27 -7.60
CA ILE A 11 8.62 0.77 -6.30
C ILE A 11 8.91 -0.30 -5.24
N VAL A 12 9.56 0.12 -4.15
CA VAL A 12 9.80 -0.70 -2.97
C VAL A 12 9.10 -0.06 -1.77
N LEU A 13 8.32 -0.86 -1.06
CA LEU A 13 7.75 -0.49 0.25
C LEU A 13 8.43 -1.34 1.32
N GLY A 14 9.05 -0.65 2.28
CA GLY A 14 9.76 -1.28 3.39
C GLY A 14 8.81 -1.92 4.40
N ASN A 15 9.30 -2.89 5.15
CA ASN A 15 8.59 -3.40 6.32
C ASN A 15 8.73 -2.46 7.53
N PRO A 16 7.82 -2.54 8.51
CA PRO A 16 8.02 -1.88 9.80
C PRO A 16 9.28 -2.39 10.52
N PRO A 17 9.86 -1.62 11.46
CA PRO A 17 11.16 -1.93 12.08
C PRO A 17 11.25 -3.30 12.78
N ALA A 18 10.11 -3.83 13.22
CA ALA A 18 10.03 -5.08 13.95
C ALA A 18 10.09 -6.33 13.04
N ILE A 19 9.97 -6.16 11.72
CA ILE A 19 10.04 -7.25 10.74
C ILE A 19 11.43 -7.20 10.06
N PRO A 20 12.23 -8.29 10.12
CA PRO A 20 13.63 -8.24 9.70
C PRO A 20 13.85 -8.20 8.19
N GLN A 21 12.86 -8.62 7.39
CA GLN A 21 12.93 -8.50 5.94
C GLN A 21 12.83 -7.02 5.54
N VAL A 22 13.71 -6.53 4.68
CA VAL A 22 13.73 -5.11 4.28
C VAL A 22 12.47 -4.72 3.51
N THR A 23 12.05 -5.55 2.55
CA THR A 23 10.97 -5.24 1.61
C THR A 23 9.69 -5.99 1.93
N MET A 24 8.58 -5.25 2.06
CA MET A 24 7.22 -5.78 2.18
C MET A 24 6.58 -5.98 0.80
N ILE A 25 6.68 -4.95 -0.04
CA ILE A 25 6.11 -4.96 -1.39
C ILE A 25 7.19 -4.51 -2.38
N HIS A 26 7.33 -5.27 -3.45
CA HIS A 26 8.06 -4.86 -4.64
C HIS A 26 7.08 -4.77 -5.81
N LEU A 27 7.05 -3.60 -6.48
CA LEU A 27 6.23 -3.40 -7.66
C LEU A 27 7.10 -2.97 -8.82
N PRO A 28 7.25 -3.82 -9.85
CA PRO A 28 7.98 -3.46 -11.05
C PRO A 28 7.40 -2.22 -11.75
N ARG A 29 6.06 -2.08 -11.78
CA ARG A 29 5.39 -0.93 -12.39
C ARG A 29 4.10 -0.58 -11.67
N VAL A 30 3.87 0.73 -11.54
CA VAL A 30 2.61 1.33 -11.10
C VAL A 30 2.17 2.37 -12.11
N GLU A 31 0.90 2.33 -12.48
CA GLU A 31 0.23 3.36 -13.26
C GLU A 31 -0.94 3.92 -12.45
N ALA A 32 -1.06 5.24 -12.39
CA ALA A 32 -2.16 5.89 -11.69
C ALA A 32 -2.61 7.17 -12.38
N THR A 33 -3.84 7.58 -12.10
CA THR A 33 -4.34 8.90 -12.44
C THR A 33 -4.41 9.76 -11.19
N LEU A 34 -4.24 11.07 -11.33
CA LEU A 34 -4.47 12.04 -10.25
C LEU A 34 -5.77 12.79 -10.49
N ALA A 35 -6.57 13.00 -9.45
CA ALA A 35 -7.74 13.86 -9.56
C ALA A 35 -7.34 15.34 -9.67
N PRO A 36 -7.64 16.04 -10.80
CA PRO A 36 -7.19 17.41 -11.01
C PRO A 36 -7.70 18.39 -9.94
N LEU A 37 -8.95 18.23 -9.52
CA LEU A 37 -9.58 19.09 -8.52
C LEU A 37 -8.92 18.93 -7.14
N ALA A 38 -8.54 17.71 -6.77
CA ALA A 38 -7.87 17.44 -5.49
C ALA A 38 -6.47 18.08 -5.43
N LEU A 39 -5.78 18.21 -6.57
CA LEU A 39 -4.47 18.87 -6.62
C LEU A 39 -4.55 20.37 -6.31
N LEU A 40 -5.67 21.03 -6.62
CA LEU A 40 -5.88 22.45 -6.26
C LEU A 40 -5.87 22.66 -4.73
N SER A 41 -6.30 21.64 -3.98
CA SER A 41 -6.20 21.61 -2.51
C SER A 41 -4.92 20.93 -2.01
N LYS A 42 -3.92 20.70 -2.88
CA LYS A 42 -2.66 20.00 -2.57
C LYS A 42 -2.85 18.57 -2.05
N THR A 43 -3.95 17.94 -2.46
CA THR A 43 -4.29 16.56 -2.09
C THR A 43 -3.95 15.63 -3.26
N VAL A 44 -3.06 14.67 -3.02
CA VAL A 44 -2.80 13.58 -3.95
C VAL A 44 -3.89 12.54 -3.79
N TYR A 45 -4.87 12.54 -4.69
CA TYR A 45 -5.93 11.54 -4.73
C TYR A 45 -5.83 10.72 -6.03
N LEU A 46 -5.78 9.40 -5.87
CA LEU A 46 -5.63 8.42 -6.94
C LEU A 46 -6.97 7.69 -7.17
N PRO A 47 -7.84 8.18 -8.07
CA PRO A 47 -9.13 7.52 -8.34
C PRO A 47 -8.97 6.18 -9.06
N TRP A 48 -7.88 5.98 -9.80
CA TRP A 48 -7.55 4.73 -10.45
C TRP A 48 -6.06 4.42 -10.28
N ILE A 49 -5.78 3.15 -10.02
CA ILE A 49 -4.44 2.62 -9.87
C ILE A 49 -4.38 1.21 -10.47
N LYS A 50 -3.30 0.93 -11.20
CA LYS A 50 -2.96 -0.39 -11.72
C LYS A 50 -1.56 -0.74 -11.25
N LEU A 51 -1.44 -1.92 -10.67
CA LEU A 51 -0.20 -2.50 -10.20
C LEU A 51 0.14 -3.66 -11.13
N GLU A 52 1.34 -3.64 -11.71
CA GLU A 52 1.78 -4.73 -12.59
C GLU A 52 2.74 -5.65 -11.85
N GLN A 53 2.42 -6.95 -11.86
CA GLN A 53 3.20 -8.00 -11.20
C GLN A 53 3.63 -7.66 -9.76
N PRO A 54 2.71 -7.22 -8.89
CA PRO A 54 3.08 -6.89 -7.51
C PRO A 54 3.52 -8.16 -6.78
N ASP A 55 4.70 -8.12 -6.17
CA ASP A 55 5.15 -9.12 -5.19
C ASP A 55 4.91 -8.56 -3.79
N VAL A 56 3.99 -9.19 -3.07
CA VAL A 56 3.57 -8.78 -1.71
C VAL A 56 3.87 -9.91 -0.75
N ARG A 57 4.61 -9.59 0.31
CA ARG A 57 4.98 -10.55 1.34
C ARG A 57 4.31 -10.19 2.64
N LEU A 58 3.35 -11.00 3.08
CA LEU A 58 2.70 -10.85 4.37
C LEU A 58 3.45 -11.68 5.42
N ILE A 59 3.89 -11.03 6.48
CA ILE A 59 4.75 -11.65 7.51
C ILE A 59 4.11 -11.41 8.88
N ARG A 60 3.96 -12.50 9.62
CA ARG A 60 3.55 -12.52 11.02
C ARG A 60 4.58 -13.28 11.82
N LEU A 61 5.11 -12.65 12.87
CA LEU A 61 6.02 -13.23 13.85
C LEU A 61 5.25 -13.49 15.16
N ALA A 62 5.97 -13.87 16.21
CA ALA A 62 5.42 -13.96 17.56
C ALA A 62 5.04 -12.57 18.12
N GLU A 63 4.31 -12.55 19.23
CA GLU A 63 4.03 -11.33 20.01
C GLU A 63 3.34 -10.22 19.19
N ASP A 64 2.39 -10.61 18.32
CA ASP A 64 1.59 -9.70 17.47
C ASP A 64 2.37 -8.80 16.51
N ASN A 65 3.62 -9.14 16.25
CA ASN A 65 4.43 -8.41 15.29
C ASN A 65 4.12 -8.86 13.86
N ASN A 66 3.58 -7.95 13.06
CA ASN A 66 3.23 -8.21 11.67
C ASN A 66 3.40 -6.96 10.79
N ASN A 67 3.61 -7.16 9.49
CA ASN A 67 3.61 -6.07 8.53
C ASN A 67 2.20 -5.68 8.02
N TRP A 68 1.20 -6.52 8.28
CA TRP A 68 -0.20 -6.23 7.95
C TRP A 68 -1.16 -6.84 8.97
N THR A 69 -2.19 -6.07 9.33
CA THR A 69 -3.30 -6.53 10.16
C THR A 69 -4.58 -6.52 9.33
N PHE A 70 -5.19 -7.70 9.15
CA PHE A 70 -6.53 -7.79 8.56
C PHE A 70 -7.56 -7.51 9.64
N GLN A 71 -8.49 -6.61 9.36
CA GLN A 71 -9.66 -6.38 10.19
C GLN A 71 -10.81 -7.15 9.55
N LEU A 72 -11.08 -8.36 10.05
CA LEU A 72 -12.18 -9.18 9.55
C LEU A 72 -13.46 -8.82 10.31
N ALA A 73 -14.60 -8.78 9.62
CA ALA A 73 -15.90 -8.62 10.25
C ALA A 73 -16.15 -9.82 11.19
N GLY A 74 -15.88 -9.64 12.48
CA GLY A 74 -15.85 -10.71 13.48
C GLY A 74 -14.65 -10.67 14.44
N ASP A 75 -13.61 -9.87 14.15
CA ASP A 75 -12.45 -9.67 15.04
C ASP A 75 -12.76 -8.84 16.31
N GLN A 76 -14.04 -8.61 16.62
CA GLN A 76 -14.51 -8.32 17.96
C GLN A 76 -14.34 -9.57 18.87
N ARG A 77 -13.13 -10.14 18.95
CA ARG A 77 -12.79 -11.09 20.01
C ARG A 77 -12.53 -10.28 21.26
N THR A 78 -13.58 -10.15 22.06
CA THR A 78 -13.56 -10.14 23.52
C THR A 78 -12.18 -9.83 24.14
N SER A 79 -11.93 -8.56 24.44
CA SER A 79 -11.07 -8.24 25.60
C SER A 79 -11.83 -8.70 26.83
N GLY A 80 -11.52 -9.91 27.28
CA GLY A 80 -11.86 -10.39 28.62
C GLY A 80 -10.88 -9.85 29.65
#